data_AF-A0A935U6V8-F1
#
_entry.id   AF-A0A935U6V8-F1
#
_cell.length_a   1.000
_cell.length_b   1.000
_cell.length_c   1.000
_cell.angle_alpha   90.00
_cell.angle_beta   90.00
_cell.angle_gamma   90.00
#
_symmetry.space_group_name_H-M   'P 1'
#
loop_
_entity.id
_entity.type
_entity.pdbx_description
1 polymer ?
#
loop_
_entity_poly.entity_id
_entity_poly.type
_entity_poly.pdbx_seq_one_letter_code
_entity_poly.pdbx_strand_id
1 'polypeptide(L)'
;MKKMIFFALFLFLFCESAYAWEVKTRWVWPQRNGKNRVQVLCKDGRMPTLVEETPTKWCLVRKSGTDYGFCRKSMEEAARAWCKE
;
A
#
# COMPACT_ATOMS: atom_id res chain seq x y z
N MET A 1 -19.31 42.62 -30.27
CA MET A 1 -19.99 41.73 -29.29
C MET A 1 -19.49 40.31 -29.56
N LYS A 2 -18.40 39.88 -28.90
CA LYS A 2 -18.31 39.18 -27.60
C LYS A 2 -18.35 37.65 -27.79
N LYS A 3 -17.16 37.13 -28.12
CA LYS A 3 -16.51 35.86 -27.74
C LYS A 3 -17.30 34.55 -27.95
N MET A 4 -16.94 33.84 -29.01
CA MET A 4 -17.21 32.40 -29.18
C MET A 4 -16.47 31.62 -28.10
N ILE A 5 -17.21 30.81 -27.35
CA ILE A 5 -16.71 29.96 -26.29
C ILE A 5 -16.04 28.75 -26.96
N PHE A 6 -14.72 28.74 -26.98
CA PHE A 6 -13.95 27.54 -27.33
C PHE A 6 -14.08 26.55 -26.18
N PHE A 7 -14.78 25.44 -26.44
CA PHE A 7 -14.95 24.32 -25.54
C PHE A 7 -13.60 23.62 -25.37
N ALA A 8 -12.91 23.88 -24.25
CA ALA A 8 -11.67 23.21 -23.91
C ALA A 8 -11.97 21.77 -23.51
N LEU A 9 -11.68 20.83 -24.41
CA LEU A 9 -11.73 19.39 -24.17
C LEU A 9 -10.56 19.03 -23.23
N PHE A 10 -10.81 19.06 -21.91
CA PHE A 10 -9.84 18.65 -20.90
C PHE A 10 -9.76 17.11 -20.93
N LEU A 11 -8.78 16.59 -21.69
CA LEU A 11 -8.35 15.20 -21.64
C LEU A 11 -7.77 14.93 -20.25
N PHE A 12 -8.65 14.52 -19.32
CA PHE A 12 -8.24 13.86 -18.10
C PHE A 12 -7.66 12.49 -18.47
N LEU A 13 -6.37 12.49 -18.84
CA LEU A 13 -5.52 11.32 -18.76
C LEU A 13 -5.38 10.95 -17.28
N PHE A 14 -6.42 10.31 -16.73
CA PHE A 14 -6.27 9.50 -15.54
C PHE A 14 -5.30 8.39 -15.91
N CYS A 15 -4.03 8.62 -15.58
CA CYS A 15 -3.06 7.57 -15.47
C CYS A 15 -3.54 6.67 -14.33
N GLU A 16 -4.45 5.74 -14.64
CA GLU A 16 -4.79 4.62 -13.78
C GLU A 16 -3.52 3.79 -13.63
N SER A 17 -2.67 4.23 -12.71
CA SER A 17 -1.71 3.35 -12.07
C SER A 17 -2.56 2.33 -11.33
N ALA A 18 -2.96 1.28 -12.04
CA ALA A 18 -3.46 0.06 -11.44
C ALA A 18 -2.29 -0.54 -10.66
N TYR A 19 -2.05 0.01 -9.46
CA TYR A 19 -1.15 -0.56 -8.49
C TYR A 19 -1.55 -2.03 -8.38
N ALA A 20 -0.62 -2.96 -8.55
CA ALA A 20 -0.95 -4.37 -8.42
C ALA A 20 -1.10 -4.78 -6.94
N TRP A 21 -1.30 -3.80 -6.06
CA TRP A 21 -1.71 -3.95 -4.68
C TRP A 21 -2.51 -2.75 -4.16
N GLU A 22 -3.36 -2.99 -3.16
CA GLU A 22 -4.10 -1.96 -2.43
C GLU A 22 -4.07 -2.20 -0.91
N VAL A 23 -4.22 -1.14 -0.11
CA VAL A 23 -4.37 -1.29 1.35
C VAL A 23 -5.80 -1.68 1.69
N LYS A 24 -5.98 -2.89 2.25
CA LYS A 24 -7.31 -3.38 2.64
C LYS A 24 -7.75 -2.89 4.00
N THR A 25 -6.86 -2.91 4.98
CA THR A 25 -7.14 -2.46 6.34
C THR A 25 -5.87 -2.07 7.07
N ARG A 26 -6.00 -1.16 8.04
CA ARG A 26 -4.94 -0.71 8.94
C ARG A 26 -5.41 -0.84 10.38
N TRP A 27 -4.57 -1.38 11.25
CA TRP A 27 -4.88 -1.50 12.68
C TRP A 27 -3.60 -1.43 13.52
N VAL A 28 -3.77 -1.24 14.82
CA VAL A 28 -2.69 -1.25 15.80
C VAL A 28 -2.75 -2.57 16.57
N TRP A 29 -1.62 -3.28 16.68
CA TRP A 29 -1.60 -4.55 17.43
C TRP A 29 -1.50 -4.31 18.94
N PRO A 30 -2.49 -4.76 19.74
CA PRO A 30 -2.60 -4.37 21.14
C PRO A 30 -1.56 -5.04 22.05
N GLN A 31 -1.06 -6.24 21.72
CA GLN A 31 -0.24 -7.04 22.63
C GLN A 31 1.29 -6.93 22.44
N ARG A 32 1.79 -6.05 21.56
CA ARG A 32 3.23 -5.91 21.31
C ARG A 32 3.59 -4.50 20.82
N ASN A 33 3.79 -3.59 21.77
CA ASN A 33 4.26 -2.21 21.57
C ASN A 33 3.44 -1.33 20.62
N GLY A 34 2.14 -1.59 20.45
CA GLY A 34 1.27 -0.69 19.67
C GLY A 34 1.73 -0.49 18.22
N LYS A 35 2.33 -1.52 17.61
CA LYS A 35 2.84 -1.41 16.23
C LYS A 35 1.70 -1.29 15.24
N ASN A 36 1.85 -0.35 14.29
CA ASN A 36 0.96 -0.22 13.16
C ASN A 36 1.08 -1.44 12.24
N ARG A 37 -0.07 -1.93 11.78
CA ARG A 37 -0.18 -3.04 10.83
C ARG A 37 -1.06 -2.65 9.68
N VAL A 38 -0.72 -3.15 8.51
CA VAL A 38 -1.42 -2.89 7.26
C VAL A 38 -1.59 -4.22 6.54
N GLN A 39 -2.83 -4.58 6.22
CA GLN A 39 -3.10 -5.69 5.31
C GLN A 39 -3.18 -5.12 3.90
N VAL A 40 -2.39 -5.69 3.01
CA VAL A 40 -2.36 -5.33 1.60
C VAL A 40 -3.05 -6.45 0.82
N LEU A 41 -3.90 -6.11 -0.15
CA LEU A 41 -4.45 -7.05 -1.13
C LEU A 41 -3.63 -6.90 -2.42
N CYS A 42 -2.88 -7.94 -2.80
CA CYS A 42 -2.24 -8.00 -4.11
C CYS A 42 -3.29 -8.34 -5.19
N LYS A 43 -3.00 -7.96 -6.45
CA LYS A 43 -3.84 -8.24 -7.63
C LYS A 43 -4.05 -9.73 -7.88
N ASP A 44 -3.13 -10.58 -7.41
CA ASP A 44 -3.25 -12.04 -7.48
C ASP A 44 -4.07 -12.67 -6.33
N GLY A 45 -4.70 -11.84 -5.50
CA GLY A 45 -5.56 -12.27 -4.39
C GLY A 45 -4.82 -12.59 -3.08
N ARG A 46 -3.48 -12.55 -3.06
CA ARG A 46 -2.72 -12.72 -1.80
C ARG A 46 -2.93 -11.52 -0.88
N MET A 47 -3.03 -11.77 0.42
CA MET A 47 -3.29 -10.73 1.43
C MET A 47 -2.20 -10.68 2.52
N PRO A 48 -0.96 -10.27 2.22
CA PRO A 48 0.07 -10.10 3.26
C PRO A 48 -0.35 -9.08 4.31
N THR A 49 0.14 -9.28 5.53
CA THR A 49 0.15 -8.23 6.55
C THR A 49 1.57 -7.69 6.68
N LEU A 50 1.69 -6.37 6.64
CA LEU A 50 2.90 -5.63 6.93
C LEU A 50 2.80 -5.02 8.32
N VAL A 51 3.92 -4.91 9.03
CA VAL A 51 4.03 -4.28 10.34
C VAL A 51 5.10 -3.19 10.29
N GLU A 52 4.83 -2.07 10.93
CA GLU A 52 5.79 -1.00 11.17
C GLU A 52 6.65 -1.35 12.39
N GLU A 53 7.91 -1.69 12.15
CA GLU A 53 8.90 -1.94 13.22
C GLU A 53 9.52 -0.63 13.70
N THR A 54 9.76 0.30 12.79
CA THR A 54 10.17 1.70 13.03
C THR A 54 9.56 2.58 11.93
N PRO A 55 9.56 3.93 12.07
CA PRO A 55 9.01 4.83 11.05
C PRO A 55 9.59 4.65 9.63
N THR A 56 10.76 4.01 9.53
CA THR A 56 11.50 3.75 8.29
C THR A 56 11.74 2.26 8.06
N LYS A 57 10.99 1.39 8.73
CA LYS A 57 11.15 -0.07 8.61
C LYS A 57 9.81 -0.78 8.67
N TRP A 58 9.40 -1.30 7.53
CA TRP A 58 8.19 -2.10 7.37
C TRP A 58 8.53 -3.53 7.03
N CYS A 59 7.97 -4.49 7.77
CA CYS A 59 8.28 -5.91 7.62
C CYS A 59 7.03 -6.73 7.33
N LEU A 60 7.18 -7.82 6.57
CA LEU A 60 6.10 -8.79 6.41
C LEU A 60 5.88 -9.57 7.71
N VAL A 61 4.62 -9.70 8.13
CA VAL A 61 4.21 -10.59 9.21
C VAL A 61 4.09 -12.02 8.69
N ARG A 62 4.78 -12.97 9.34
CA ARG A 62 4.67 -14.42 9.05
C ARG A 62 3.54 -15.08 9.87
N LYS A 63 3.32 -16.37 9.63
CA LYS A 63 2.22 -17.20 10.19
C LYS A 63 1.96 -17.01 11.70
N SER A 64 2.98 -16.78 12.51
CA SER A 64 2.83 -16.65 13.96
C SER A 64 2.35 -15.27 14.42
N GLY A 65 2.25 -14.28 13.53
CA GLY A 65 1.93 -12.89 13.91
C GLY A 65 3.06 -12.18 14.67
N THR A 66 4.07 -12.92 15.11
CA THR A 66 5.18 -12.49 15.97
C THR A 66 6.55 -12.67 15.32
N ASP A 67 6.64 -13.46 14.25
CA ASP A 67 7.82 -13.60 13.40
C ASP A 67 7.69 -12.70 12.18
N TYR A 68 8.79 -12.02 11.83
CA TYR A 68 8.84 -11.06 10.74
C TYR A 68 9.73 -11.58 9.61
N GLY A 69 9.23 -11.47 8.40
CA GLY A 69 9.96 -11.82 7.18
C GLY A 69 10.87 -10.69 6.73
N PHE A 70 10.95 -10.52 5.42
CA PHE A 70 11.74 -9.44 4.83
C PHE A 70 11.22 -8.07 5.26
N CYS A 71 12.12 -7.09 5.35
CA CYS A 71 11.83 -5.72 5.73
C CYS A 71 12.33 -4.74 4.66
N ARG A 72 11.60 -3.64 4.49
CA ARG A 72 11.89 -2.56 3.54
C ARG A 72 11.79 -1.19 4.21
N LYS A 73 12.27 -0.15 3.53
CA LYS A 73 12.36 1.20 4.11
C LYS A 73 11.01 1.90 4.21
N SER A 74 10.04 1.51 3.38
CA SER A 74 8.67 2.01 3.41
C SER A 74 7.64 0.89 3.27
N MET A 75 6.40 1.22 3.62
CA MET A 75 5.25 0.33 3.43
C MET A 75 5.06 -0.01 1.95
N GLU A 76 5.19 0.99 1.08
CA GLU A 76 5.06 0.87 -0.37
C GLU A 76 6.13 -0.06 -0.95
N GLU A 77 7.39 0.08 -0.52
CA GLU A 77 8.47 -0.81 -0.99
C GLU A 77 8.24 -2.25 -0.51
N ALA A 78 7.76 -2.43 0.72
CA ALA A 78 7.40 -3.75 1.25
C ALA A 78 6.24 -4.39 0.48
N ALA A 79 5.19 -3.61 0.18
CA ALA A 79 4.02 -4.07 -0.57
C ALA A 79 4.40 -4.48 -2.00
N ARG A 80 5.12 -3.62 -2.74
CA ARG A 80 5.60 -3.90 -4.09
C ARG A 80 6.49 -5.15 -4.13
N ALA A 81 7.47 -5.24 -3.22
CA ALA A 81 8.36 -6.40 -3.16
C ALA A 81 7.61 -7.71 -2.92
N TRP A 82 6.52 -7.71 -2.13
CA TRP A 82 5.71 -8.91 -1.90
C TRP A 82 4.78 -9.26 -3.07
N CYS A 83 4.11 -8.24 -3.61
CA CYS A 83 3.21 -8.38 -4.75
C CYS A 83 3.96 -8.56 -6.09
N LYS A 84 5.30 -8.47 -6.07
CA LYS A 84 6.23 -8.68 -7.20
C LYS A 84 6.09 -7.62 -8.30
N GLU A 85 6.06 -6.35 -7.89
CA GLU A 85 6.08 -5.15 -8.73
C GLU A 85 7.42 -4.41 -8.68
#